data_AF-A0A4Y2MUA1-F1
#
_entry.id   AF-A0A4Y2MUA1-F1
#
_cell.length_a   1.000
_cell.length_b   1.000
_cell.length_c   1.000
_cell.angle_alpha   90.00
_cell.angle_beta   90.00
_cell.angle_gamma   90.00
#
_symmetry.space_group_name_H-M   'P 1'
#
loop_
_entity.id
_entity.type
_entity.pdbx_description
1 polymer ?
#
loop_
_entity_poly.entity_id
_entity_poly.type
_entity_poly.pdbx_seq_one_letter_code
_entity_poly.pdbx_strand_id
1 'polypeptide(L)' 'MSAIMSQDNFLSNDKNKQRLINMLCFKSQEEGFVVKQAEEYADHLIIQSSLEIEKGSPCVVIVGEDIDLWSKSSGE' A
#
# COMPACT_ATOMS: atom_id res chain seq x y z
N MET A 1 25.75 5.81 -18.48
CA MET A 1 26.19 5.36 -17.14
C MET A 1 24.97 4.84 -16.41
N SER A 2 24.96 3.57 -16.01
CA SER A 2 23.89 3.01 -15.17
C SER A 2 24.36 3.09 -13.72
N ALA A 3 23.66 3.83 -12.88
CA ALA A 3 23.94 3.86 -11.46
C ALA A 3 23.23 2.67 -10.82
N ILE A 4 23.98 1.65 -10.42
CA ILE A 4 23.45 0.53 -9.65
C ILE A 4 23.43 0.98 -8.19
N MET A 5 22.25 0.99 -7.58
CA MET A 5 22.07 1.25 -6.16
C MET A 5 21.18 0.16 -5.55
N SER A 6 21.38 -0.16 -4.28
CA SER A 6 20.51 -1.08 -3.56
C SER A 6 19.12 -0.47 -3.36
N GLN A 7 18.11 -1.34 -3.18
CA GLN A 7 16.75 -0.92 -2.87
C GLN A 7 16.71 -0.04 -1.61
N ASP A 8 17.40 -0.44 -0.55
CA ASP A 8 17.45 0.32 0.70
C ASP A 8 18.01 1.74 0.50
N ASN A 9 19.05 1.88 -0.33
CA ASN A 9 19.63 3.18 -0.66
C ASN A 9 18.69 4.02 -1.55
N PHE A 10 17.92 3.39 -2.44
CA PHE A 10 16.94 4.08 -3.25
C PHE A 10 15.77 4.58 -2.39
N LEU A 11 15.24 3.73 -1.52
CA LEU A 11 14.08 3.99 -0.68
C LEU A 11 14.39 4.86 0.54
N SER A 12 15.65 4.95 0.98
CA SER A 12 16.04 5.88 2.06
C SER A 12 15.95 7.34 1.63
N ASN A 13 15.94 7.63 0.32
CA ASN A 13 15.72 8.96 -0.21
C ASN A 13 14.23 9.26 -0.39
N ASP A 14 13.70 10.23 0.37
CA ASP A 14 12.28 10.55 0.33
C ASP A 14 11.78 11.03 -1.03
N LYS A 15 12.59 11.74 -1.82
CA LYS A 15 12.19 12.16 -3.18
C LYS A 15 12.03 10.96 -4.10
N ASN A 16 12.94 9.98 -4.02
CA ASN A 16 12.87 8.75 -4.80
C ASN A 16 11.67 7.91 -4.38
N LYS A 17 11.45 7.76 -3.06
CA LYS A 17 10.31 7.04 -2.50
C LYS A 17 8.98 7.66 -2.95
N GLN A 18 8.81 8.97 -2.79
CA GLN A 18 7.60 9.68 -3.21
C GLN A 18 7.37 9.58 -4.71
N ARG A 19 8.42 9.70 -5.52
CA ARG A 19 8.32 9.54 -6.97
C ARG A 19 7.88 8.13 -7.37
N LEU A 20 8.42 7.11 -6.70
CA LEU A 20 8.04 5.71 -6.91
C LEU A 20 6.57 5.48 -6.54
N ILE A 21 6.14 5.95 -5.36
CA ILE A 21 4.75 5.84 -4.90
C ILE A 21 3.81 6.51 -5.90
N ASN A 22 4.09 7.75 -6.31
CA ASN A 22 3.27 8.48 -7.26
C ASN A 22 3.15 7.76 -8.61
N MET A 23 4.25 7.15 -9.10
CA MET A 23 4.23 6.39 -10.34
C MET A 23 3.33 5.16 -10.23
N LEU A 24 3.43 4.41 -9.12
CA LEU A 24 2.59 3.24 -8.87
C LEU A 24 1.10 3.62 -8.70
N CYS A 25 0.82 4.71 -7.97
CA CYS A 25 -0.53 5.25 -7.83
C CYS A 25 -1.13 5.60 -9.20
N PHE A 26 -0.39 6.36 -10.01
CA PHE A 26 -0.82 6.75 -11.34
C PHE A 26 -1.10 5.53 -12.22
N LYS A 27 -0.18 4.56 -12.27
CA LYS A 27 -0.36 3.34 -13.06
C LYS A 27 -1.56 2.51 -12.63
N SER A 28 -1.78 2.38 -11.32
CA SER A 28 -2.93 1.64 -10.80
C SER A 28 -4.25 2.34 -11.13
N GLN A 29 -4.27 3.68 -11.07
CA GLN A 29 -5.43 4.47 -11.49
C GLN A 29 -5.70 4.36 -13.00
N GLU A 30 -4.65 4.33 -13.83
CA GLU A 30 -4.81 4.09 -15.28
C GLU A 30 -5.45 2.73 -15.60
N GLU A 31 -5.15 1.71 -14.81
CA GLU A 31 -5.77 0.38 -14.91
C GLU A 31 -7.17 0.30 -14.26
N GLY A 32 -7.70 1.42 -13.75
CA GLY A 32 -9.05 1.54 -13.20
C GLY A 32 -9.19 1.18 -11.73
N PHE A 33 -8.08 1.02 -11.00
CA PHE A 33 -8.14 0.78 -9.56
C PHE A 33 -8.37 2.07 -8.78
N VAL A 34 -9.18 1.99 -7.73
CA VAL A 34 -9.26 3.05 -6.71
C VAL A 34 -8.03 2.96 -5.82
N VAL A 35 -7.25 4.04 -5.76
CA VAL A 35 -6.02 4.12 -4.97
C VAL A 35 -6.25 5.00 -3.74
N LYS A 36 -5.90 4.47 -2.56
CA LYS A 36 -5.80 5.24 -1.31
C LYS A 36 -4.35 5.12 -0.80
N GLN A 37 -3.68 6.25 -0.55
CA GLN A 37 -2.33 6.28 0.01
C GLN A 37 -2.41 6.53 1.53
N ALA A 38 -1.70 5.74 2.32
CA ALA A 38 -1.59 5.95 3.76
C ALA A 38 -0.50 6.98 4.08
N GLU A 39 -0.74 7.83 5.08
CA GLU A 39 0.26 8.80 5.57
C GLU A 39 1.30 8.15 6.49
N GLU A 40 0.88 7.15 7.29
CA GLU A 40 1.75 6.52 8.28
C GLU A 40 1.68 4.98 8.21
N TYR A 41 0.50 4.40 8.44
CA TYR A 41 0.32 2.94 8.48
C TYR A 41 -0.61 2.45 7.38
N ALA A 42 -0.04 1.73 6.40
CA ALA A 42 -0.81 1.12 5.32
C ALA A 42 -1.79 0.06 5.84
N ASP A 43 -1.39 -0.73 6.85
CA ASP A 43 -2.19 -1.83 7.40
C ASP A 43 -3.57 -1.35 7.89
N HIS A 44 -3.59 -0.25 8.65
CA HIS A 44 -4.84 0.33 9.16
C HIS A 44 -5.75 0.76 8.03
N LEU A 45 -5.20 1.39 6.98
CA LEU A 45 -5.97 1.84 5.83
C LEU A 45 -6.53 0.66 5.01
N ILE A 46 -5.77 -0.42 4.89
CA ILE A 46 -6.17 -1.66 4.22
C ILE A 46 -7.33 -2.32 4.98
N ILE A 47 -7.20 -2.50 6.30
CA ILE A 47 -8.25 -3.10 7.13
C ILE A 47 -9.50 -2.23 7.12
N GLN A 48 -9.38 -0.92 7.31
CA GLN A 48 -10.53 -0.01 7.29
C GLN A 48 -11.25 -0.07 5.93
N SER A 49 -10.51 -0.04 4.82
CA SER A 49 -11.11 -0.13 3.49
C SER A 49 -11.78 -1.48 3.25
N SER A 50 -11.22 -2.57 3.78
CA SER A 50 -11.84 -3.89 3.69
C SER A 50 -13.18 -3.97 4.42
N LEU A 51 -13.28 -3.38 5.62
CA LEU A 51 -14.52 -3.31 6.41
C LEU A 51 -15.58 -2.41 5.74
N GLU A 52 -15.14 -1.35 5.06
CA GLU A 52 -16.04 -0.50 4.27
C GLU A 52 -16.64 -1.27 3.08
N ILE A 53 -15.81 -2.05 2.37
CA ILE A 53 -16.22 -2.82 1.18
C ILE A 53 -17.06 -4.05 1.57
N GLU A 54 -16.75 -4.71 2.69
CA GLU A 54 -17.45 -5.89 3.20
C GLU A 54 -18.94 -5.61 3.44
N LYS A 55 -19.30 -4.40 3.89
CA LYS A 55 -20.71 -3.98 4.06
C LYS A 55 -21.55 -4.10 2.78
N GLY A 56 -20.92 -4.02 1.61
CA GLY A 56 -21.57 -4.11 0.31
C GLY A 56 -21.19 -5.34 -0.50
N SER A 57 -20.31 -6.21 0.01
CA SER A 57 -19.71 -7.30 -0.76
C SER A 57 -19.74 -8.60 0.03
N PRO A 58 -20.18 -9.73 -0.57
CA PRO A 58 -20.27 -11.01 0.14
C PRO A 58 -18.89 -11.59 0.51
N CYS A 59 -17.81 -11.08 -0.08
CA CYS A 59 -16.44 -11.51 0.20
C CYS A 59 -15.48 -10.37 -0.11
N VAL A 60 -14.47 -10.19 0.75
CA VAL A 60 -13.35 -9.29 0.55
C VAL A 60 -12.07 -10.10 0.69
N VAL A 61 -11.17 -9.98 -0.29
CA VAL A 61 -9.86 -10.62 -0.27
C VAL A 61 -8.81 -9.53 -0.11
N ILE A 62 -7.99 -9.67 0.93
CA ILE A 62 -6.84 -8.80 1.17
C ILE A 62 -5.59 -9.53 0.70
N VAL A 63 -4.78 -8.85 -0.11
CA VAL A 63 -3.53 -9.40 -0.66
C VAL A 63 -2.37 -8.56 -0.15
N GLY A 64 -1.41 -9.21 0.51
CA GLY A 64 -0.19 -8.60 1.03
C GLY A 64 0.80 -9.69 1.43
N GLU A 65 2.09 -9.38 1.38
CA GLU A 65 3.16 -10.26 1.87
C GLU A 65 3.38 -10.08 3.39
N ASP A 66 2.98 -8.93 3.93
CA ASP A 66 3.21 -8.58 5.33
C ASP A 66 2.38 -9.46 6.28
N ILE A 67 3.08 -10.13 7.20
CA ILE A 67 2.50 -11.04 8.19
C ILE A 67 1.81 -10.29 9.35
N ASP A 68 2.20 -9.03 9.59
CA ASP A 68 1.66 -8.22 10.68
C ASP A 68 0.31 -7.56 10.30
N LEU A 69 -0.14 -7.75 9.07
CA LEU A 69 -1.43 -7.25 8.60
C LEU A 69 -2.60 -7.80 9.44
N TRP A 70 -2.45 -8.99 10.03
CA TRP A 70 -3.46 -9.61 10.89
C TRP A 70 -3.29 -9.28 12.38
N SER A 71 -2.06 -9.08 12.86
CA SER A 71 -1.79 -8.85 14.29
C SER A 71 -2.37 -7.54 14.80
N LYS A 72 -2.56 -6.54 13.92
CA LYS A 72 -3.17 -5.24 14.26
C LYS A 72 -4.71 -5.21 14.16
N SER A 73 -5.34 -6.30 13.73
CA SER A 73 -6.81 -6.39 13.66
C SER A 73 -7.46 -6.76 15.00
N SER A 74 -6.71 -7.42 15.88
CA SER A 74 -7.05 -7.63 17.28
C SER A 74 -6.45 -6.49 18.09
N GLY A 75 -7.28 -5.55 18.55
CA GLY A 75 -6.81 -4.50 19.45
C GLY A 75 -6.25 -5.09 20.74
N GLU A 76 -4.93 -5.03 20.89
CA GLU A 76 -4.17 -4.87 22.13
C GLU A 76 -3.07 -3.83 21.90
#